data_AF-A0A4Q2YN04-F1
#
_entry.id   AF-A0A4Q2YN04-F1
#
_cell.length_a   1.000
_cell.length_b   1.000
_cell.length_c   1.000
_cell.angle_alpha   90.00
_cell.angle_beta   90.00
_cell.angle_gamma   90.00
#
_symmetry.space_group_name_H-M   'P 1'
#
loop_
_entity.id
_entity.type
_entity.pdbx_description
1 polymer ?
#
loop_
_entity_poly.entity_id
_entity_poly.type
_entity_poly.pdbx_seq_one_letter_code
_entity_poly.pdbx_strand_id
1 'polypeptide(L)'
;MKTRRDFLRSTVLGASAAWTVPMFVERTFGQLHEGARDLAIQPVTGKDDTILVVLQLAGGNDGLNTLVPYADDIYQKSRPRLAKKEKEIIRLSDHVGLNRAMPFMGSMFKILSLPSRR
;
A
#
# COMPACT_ATOMS: atom_id res chain seq x y z
N MET A 1 38.59 -9.27 4.83
CA MET A 1 37.77 -10.51 4.77
C MET A 1 36.31 -10.08 4.94
N LYS A 2 35.44 -10.28 3.94
CA LYS A 2 34.03 -9.85 4.02
C LYS A 2 33.26 -10.79 4.95
N THR A 3 32.49 -10.26 5.90
CA THR A 3 31.69 -11.10 6.80
C THR A 3 30.45 -11.64 6.09
N ARG A 4 29.83 -12.71 6.62
CA ARG A 4 28.56 -13.23 6.11
C ARG A 4 27.45 -12.16 6.08
N ARG A 5 27.52 -11.21 7.03
CA ARG A 5 26.64 -10.04 7.10
C ARG A 5 26.91 -9.05 5.97
N ASP A 6 28.18 -8.79 5.65
CA ASP A 6 28.54 -7.91 4.55
C ASP A 6 28.15 -8.51 3.20
N PHE A 7 28.24 -9.83 3.06
CA PHE A 7 27.75 -10.54 1.88
C PHE A 7 26.24 -10.39 1.73
N LEU A 8 25.44 -10.64 2.78
CA LEU A 8 23.98 -10.48 2.69
C LEU A 8 23.56 -9.04 2.40
N ARG A 9 24.24 -8.04 2.99
CA ARG A 9 23.97 -6.61 2.69
C ARG A 9 24.33 -6.24 1.25
N SER A 10 25.48 -6.72 0.77
CA SER A 10 25.93 -6.45 -0.60
C SER A 10 25.07 -7.17 -1.65
N THR A 11 24.61 -8.38 -1.34
CA THR A 11 23.79 -9.20 -2.25
C THR A 11 22.33 -8.74 -2.30
N VAL A 12 21.75 -8.22 -1.21
CA VAL A 12 20.39 -7.63 -1.21
C VAL A 12 20.36 -6.31 -2.00
N LEU A 13 21.41 -5.48 -1.87
CA LEU A 13 21.54 -4.26 -2.68
C LEU A 13 21.81 -4.60 -4.15
N GLY A 14 22.64 -5.60 -4.45
CA GLY A 14 22.92 -6.03 -5.83
C GLY A 14 21.75 -6.74 -6.54
N ALA A 15 20.91 -7.48 -5.81
CA ALA A 15 19.75 -8.16 -6.39
C ALA A 15 18.59 -7.22 -6.75
N SER A 16 18.58 -5.99 -6.21
CA SER A 16 17.60 -4.95 -6.56
C SER A 16 17.89 -4.27 -7.91
N ALA A 17 19.03 -4.54 -8.54
CA ALA A 17 19.30 -4.19 -9.93
C ALA A 17 18.75 -5.25 -10.93
N ALA A 18 17.72 -6.01 -10.53
CA ALA A 18 16.96 -6.86 -11.43
C ALA A 18 15.94 -6.01 -12.22
N TRP A 19 15.62 -6.41 -13.46
CA TRP A 19 14.65 -5.76 -14.36
C TRP A 19 13.21 -5.61 -13.82
N THR A 20 12.97 -5.96 -12.55
CA THR A 20 11.66 -5.97 -11.88
C THR A 20 11.43 -4.79 -10.94
N VAL A 21 12.46 -3.98 -10.66
CA VAL A 21 12.30 -2.82 -9.78
C VAL A 21 11.74 -1.64 -10.58
N PRO A 22 10.61 -1.04 -10.18
CA PRO A 22 10.10 0.15 -10.84
C PRO A 22 11.12 1.27 -10.80
N MET A 23 11.25 1.99 -11.92
CA MET A 23 12.23 3.08 -12.10
C MET A 23 12.24 4.12 -10.97
N PHE A 24 11.10 4.39 -10.31
CA PHE A 24 11.05 5.36 -9.20
C PHE A 24 11.76 4.84 -7.94
N VAL A 25 11.70 3.53 -7.68
CA VAL A 25 12.39 2.88 -6.56
C VAL A 25 13.89 2.90 -6.84
N GLU A 26 14.31 2.52 -8.05
CA GLU A 26 15.72 2.59 -8.48
C GLU A 26 16.30 3.99 -8.34
N ARG A 27 15.59 5.02 -8.83
CA ARG A 27 16.01 6.43 -8.71
C ARG A 27 16.11 6.89 -7.26
N THR A 28 15.15 6.50 -6.42
CA THR A 28 15.13 6.86 -5.00
C THR A 28 16.33 6.23 -4.28
N PHE A 29 16.58 4.93 -4.48
CA PHE A 29 17.74 4.26 -3.90
C PHE A 29 19.06 4.80 -4.44
N GLY A 30 19.15 5.12 -5.74
CA GLY A 30 20.33 5.73 -6.35
C GLY A 30 20.67 7.09 -5.72
N GLN A 31 19.69 7.98 -5.58
CA GLN A 31 19.87 9.30 -4.95
C GLN A 31 20.20 9.19 -3.45
N LEU A 32 19.52 8.29 -2.72
CA LEU A 32 19.82 8.03 -1.32
C LEU A 32 21.22 7.42 -1.14
N HIS A 33 21.65 6.55 -2.06
CA HIS A 33 22.99 5.94 -2.03
C HIS A 33 24.08 6.96 -2.33
N GLU A 34 23.92 7.82 -3.33
CA GLU A 34 24.89 8.89 -3.62
C GLU A 34 24.97 9.92 -2.48
N GLY A 35 23.84 10.36 -1.92
CA GLY A 35 23.82 11.27 -0.78
C GLY A 35 24.38 10.66 0.52
N ALA A 36 24.29 9.33 0.69
CA ALA A 36 24.81 8.63 1.87
C ALA A 36 26.31 8.29 1.77
N ARG A 37 26.94 8.36 0.59
CA ARG A 37 28.38 8.06 0.41
C ARG A 37 29.29 9.10 1.08
N ASP A 38 28.84 10.34 1.18
CA ASP A 38 29.58 11.45 1.80
C ASP A 38 29.21 11.68 3.27
N LEU A 39 28.16 10.99 3.77
CA LEU A 39 27.75 11.06 5.16
C LEU A 39 28.40 9.91 5.94
N ALA A 40 29.33 10.22 6.84
CA ALA A 40 29.94 9.29 7.80
C ALA A 40 28.95 8.82 8.90
N ILE A 41 27.69 8.59 8.53
CA ILE A 41 26.63 8.14 9.42
C ILE A 41 26.55 6.62 9.27
N GLN A 42 26.68 5.93 10.40
CA GLN A 42 26.45 4.48 10.53
C GLN A 42 25.23 4.07 9.69
N PRO A 43 25.30 2.98 8.89
CA PRO A 43 24.13 2.52 8.16
C PRO A 43 23.04 2.24 9.18
N VAL A 44 21.94 3.00 9.09
CA VAL A 44 20.80 2.92 10.02
C VAL A 44 20.41 1.45 10.09
N THR A 45 20.63 0.84 11.25
CA THR A 45 20.40 -0.60 11.45
C THR A 45 18.91 -0.92 11.54
N GLY A 46 18.03 0.06 11.30
CA GLY A 46 16.58 -0.03 11.41
C GLY A 46 16.08 -0.31 12.83
N LYS A 47 16.97 -0.29 13.83
CA LYS A 47 16.63 -0.72 15.20
C LYS A 47 16.01 0.40 16.04
N ASP A 48 16.41 1.65 15.81
CA ASP A 48 16.02 2.83 16.61
C ASP A 48 15.47 4.00 15.77
N ASP A 49 15.09 3.76 14.50
CA ASP A 49 14.62 4.81 13.57
C ASP A 49 13.36 4.38 12.80
N THR A 50 12.68 5.32 12.16
CA THR A 50 11.43 5.08 11.42
C THR A 50 11.68 4.19 10.20
N ILE A 51 11.12 2.99 10.21
CA ILE A 51 11.23 2.05 9.09
C ILE A 51 10.16 2.38 8.04
N LEU A 52 10.57 2.82 6.85
CA LEU A 52 9.69 2.91 5.69
C LEU A 52 9.50 1.52 5.06
N VAL A 53 8.29 0.98 5.14
CA VAL A 53 7.91 -0.27 4.47
C VAL A 53 7.14 0.06 3.20
N VAL A 54 7.74 -0.21 2.03
CA VAL A 54 7.09 -0.06 0.73
C VAL A 54 6.59 -1.42 0.24
N LEU A 55 5.27 -1.55 0.11
CA LEU A 55 4.63 -2.74 -0.45
C LEU A 55 4.13 -2.43 -1.86
N GLN A 56 4.85 -2.93 -2.86
CA GLN A 56 4.38 -2.89 -4.24
C GLN A 56 3.58 -4.15 -4.53
N LEU A 57 2.27 -3.99 -4.68
CA LEU A 57 1.40 -5.07 -5.14
C LEU A 57 1.38 -5.04 -6.67
N ALA A 58 1.82 -6.12 -7.31
CA ALA A 58 1.71 -6.26 -8.75
C ALA A 58 0.23 -6.42 -9.15
N GLY A 59 -0.32 -5.43 -9.85
CA GLY A 59 -1.73 -5.40 -10.27
C GLY A 59 -2.32 -3.98 -10.21
N GLY A 60 -3.58 -3.86 -10.61
CA GLY A 60 -4.38 -2.64 -10.43
C GLY A 60 -5.36 -2.81 -9.27
N ASN A 61 -5.54 -1.76 -8.46
CA ASN A 61 -6.62 -1.76 -7.48
C ASN A 61 -7.97 -1.69 -8.22
N ASP A 62 -8.87 -2.63 -7.92
CA ASP A 62 -10.24 -2.58 -8.42
C ASP A 62 -11.08 -1.60 -7.59
N GLY A 63 -11.12 -0.35 -8.06
CA GLY A 63 -11.86 0.72 -7.39
C GLY A 63 -13.33 0.39 -7.14
N LEU A 64 -13.98 -0.39 -8.01
CA LEU A 64 -15.38 -0.79 -7.84
C LEU A 64 -15.57 -1.90 -6.80
N ASN A 65 -14.51 -2.63 -6.47
CA ASN A 65 -14.50 -3.55 -5.33
C ASN A 65 -14.04 -2.85 -4.04
N THR A 66 -13.41 -1.67 -4.12
CA THR A 66 -13.10 -0.81 -2.96
C THR A 66 -14.33 0.01 -2.56
N LEU A 67 -14.81 0.88 -3.46
CA LEU A 67 -15.99 1.72 -3.30
C LEU A 67 -17.08 1.20 -4.24
N VAL A 68 -18.00 0.45 -3.66
CA VAL A 68 -18.99 -0.34 -4.38
C VAL A 68 -20.27 0.48 -4.62
N PRO A 69 -20.68 0.74 -5.88
CA PRO A 69 -21.96 1.36 -6.21
C PRO A 69 -23.08 0.29 -6.19
N TYR A 70 -23.47 -0.12 -5.00
CA TYR A 70 -24.29 -1.31 -4.82
C TYR A 70 -25.76 -1.15 -5.22
N ALA A 71 -26.24 0.09 -5.26
CA ALA A 71 -27.58 0.43 -5.73
C ALA A 71 -27.66 0.58 -7.26
N ASP A 72 -26.54 0.44 -7.98
CA ASP A 72 -26.51 0.55 -9.43
C ASP A 72 -26.73 -0.83 -10.09
N ASP A 73 -27.85 -0.97 -10.81
CA ASP A 73 -28.20 -2.17 -11.56
C ASP A 73 -27.21 -2.51 -12.67
N ILE A 74 -26.59 -1.49 -13.29
CA ILE A 74 -25.59 -1.68 -14.35
C ILE A 74 -24.33 -2.29 -13.75
N TYR A 75 -23.95 -1.87 -12.54
CA TYR A 75 -22.83 -2.48 -11.81
C TYR A 75 -23.07 -3.98 -11.55
N GLN A 76 -24.26 -4.34 -11.06
CA GLN A 76 -24.62 -5.73 -10.79
C GLN A 76 -24.63 -6.58 -12.08
N LYS A 77 -25.21 -6.05 -13.16
CA LYS A 77 -25.33 -6.75 -14.46
C LYS A 77 -24.00 -6.88 -15.20
N SER A 78 -23.16 -5.85 -15.16
CA SER A 78 -21.85 -5.84 -15.85
C SER A 78 -20.81 -6.68 -15.12
N ARG A 79 -21.01 -7.01 -13.84
CA ARG A 79 -20.07 -7.75 -13.01
C ARG A 79 -20.67 -9.00 -12.37
N PRO A 80 -21.28 -9.93 -13.12
CA PRO A 80 -22.05 -11.05 -12.55
C PRO A 80 -21.25 -11.97 -11.60
N ARG A 81 -19.91 -12.00 -11.73
CA ARG A 81 -19.01 -12.78 -10.85
C ARG A 81 -18.34 -11.96 -9.75
N LEU A 82 -18.28 -10.63 -9.89
CA LEU A 82 -17.47 -9.75 -9.02
C LEU A 82 -18.32 -8.77 -8.20
N ALA A 83 -19.55 -8.49 -8.64
CA ALA A 83 -20.44 -7.58 -7.96
C ALA A 83 -20.72 -8.05 -6.54
N LYS A 84 -20.68 -7.11 -5.59
CA LYS A 84 -20.94 -7.37 -4.18
C LYS A 84 -22.42 -7.24 -3.89
N LYS A 85 -22.95 -8.17 -3.11
CA LYS A 85 -24.30 -8.07 -2.56
C LYS A 85 -24.28 -7.12 -1.38
N GLU A 86 -25.42 -6.50 -1.09
CA GLU A 86 -25.56 -5.51 -0.03
C GLU A 86 -25.06 -6.00 1.35
N LYS A 87 -25.22 -7.29 1.66
CA LYS A 87 -24.70 -7.92 2.90
C LYS A 87 -23.17 -7.98 3.00
N GLU A 88 -22.46 -7.79 1.89
CA GLU A 88 -21.00 -7.79 1.77
C GLU A 88 -20.42 -6.37 1.79
N ILE A 89 -21.24 -5.38 2.15
CA ILE A 89 -20.93 -3.96 2.00
C ILE A 89 -21.09 -3.26 3.34
N ILE A 90 -20.13 -2.42 3.67
CA ILE A 90 -20.22 -1.44 4.74
C ILE A 90 -20.82 -0.19 4.11
N ARG A 91 -22.12 0.03 4.32
CA ARG A 91 -22.84 1.17 3.76
C ARG A 91 -22.22 2.49 4.23
N LEU A 92 -21.89 3.34 3.27
CA LEU A 92 -21.48 4.73 3.52
C LEU A 92 -22.62 5.71 3.22
N SER A 93 -23.46 5.36 2.24
CA SER A 93 -24.68 6.07 1.84
C SER A 93 -25.69 5.07 1.25
N ASP A 94 -26.82 5.56 0.76
CA ASP A 94 -27.84 4.75 0.08
C ASP A 94 -27.41 4.22 -1.29
N HIS A 95 -26.30 4.73 -1.86
CA HIS A 95 -25.88 4.41 -3.23
C HIS A 95 -24.51 3.73 -3.30
N VAL A 96 -23.61 4.07 -2.37
CA VAL A 96 -22.24 3.53 -2.34
C VAL A 96 -21.84 3.03 -0.95
N GLY A 97 -20.97 2.02 -0.92
CA GLY A 97 -20.40 1.50 0.31
C GLY A 97 -19.03 0.87 0.11
N LEU A 98 -18.33 0.59 1.21
CA LEU A 98 -17.03 -0.08 1.17
C LEU A 98 -17.19 -1.59 1.17
N ASN A 99 -16.20 -2.29 0.62
CA ASN A 99 -16.09 -3.73 0.80
C ASN A 99 -16.04 -4.10 2.29
N ARG A 100 -16.75 -5.16 2.69
CA ARG A 100 -16.71 -5.71 4.05
C ARG A 100 -15.30 -6.14 4.50
N ALA A 101 -14.39 -6.41 3.57
CA ALA A 101 -12.99 -6.67 3.86
C ALA A 101 -12.21 -5.42 4.36
N MET A 102 -12.82 -4.23 4.38
CA MET A 102 -12.21 -2.98 4.84
C MET A 102 -12.93 -2.40 6.07
N PRO A 103 -13.06 -3.16 7.18
CA PRO A 103 -13.83 -2.74 8.35
C PRO A 103 -13.26 -1.49 9.01
N PHE A 104 -11.92 -1.33 8.99
CA PHE A 104 -11.24 -0.18 9.59
C PHE A 104 -11.48 1.13 8.82
N MET A 105 -11.43 1.10 7.49
CA MET A 105 -11.80 2.28 6.69
C MET A 105 -13.26 2.66 6.91
N GLY A 106 -14.15 1.67 7.03
CA GLY A 106 -15.55 1.88 7.37
C GLY A 106 -15.75 2.53 8.74
N SER A 107 -14.96 2.15 9.77
CA SER A 107 -15.06 2.76 11.10
C SER A 107 -14.54 4.20 11.10
N MET A 108 -13.45 4.49 10.38
CA MET A 108 -12.93 5.86 10.24
C MET A 108 -13.96 6.81 9.66
N PHE A 109 -14.69 6.40 8.60
CA PHE A 109 -15.72 7.23 7.99
C PHE A 109 -16.84 7.56 8.98
N LYS A 110 -17.27 6.58 9.78
CA LYS A 110 -18.27 6.81 10.84
C LYS A 110 -17.80 7.84 11.88
N ILE A 111 -16.54 7.76 12.29
CA ILE A 111 -15.94 8.69 13.26
C ILE A 111 -15.92 10.13 12.71
N LEU A 112 -15.52 10.31 11.44
CA LEU A 112 -15.51 11.61 10.76
C LEU A 112 -16.91 12.18 10.52
N SER A 113 -17.93 11.33 10.36
CA SER A 113 -19.32 11.75 10.16
C SER A 113 -20.03 12.19 11.44
N LEU A 114 -19.43 11.96 12.62
CA LEU A 114 -19.97 12.47 13.89
C LEU A 114 -19.62 13.95 14.06
N PRO A 115 -20.56 14.80 14.53
CA PRO A 115 -20.25 16.19 14.81
C PRO A 115 -19.11 16.26 15.82
N SER A 116 -18.10 17.09 15.51
CA SER A 116 -16.94 17.33 16.36
C SER A 116 -17.41 17.58 17.80
N ARG A 117 -17.06 16.66 18.72
CA ARG A 117 -17.18 16.93 20.15
C ARG A 117 -16.13 18.00 20.46
N ARG A 118 -16.59 19.26 20.53
CA ARG A 118 -15.90 20.31 21.26
C ARG A 118 -16.04 20.08 22.75
#